data_AF-A0A4U5PXC8-F1
#
_entry.id   AF-A0A4U5PXC8-F1
#
_cell.length_a   1.000
_cell.length_b   1.000
_cell.length_c   1.000
_cell.angle_alpha   90.00
_cell.angle_beta   90.00
_cell.angle_gamma   90.00
#
_symmetry.space_group_name_H-M   'P 1'
#
loop_
_entity.id
_entity.type
_entity.pdbx_description
1 polymer ?
#
loop_
_entity_poly.entity_id
_entity_poly.type
_entity_poly.pdbx_seq_one_letter_code
_entity_poly.pdbx_strand_id
1 'polypeptide(L)'
;MASENTDVDLVNFVKRKHSEANEDDLARQLAETLEPLRSSYFPIDGWTQQSLLDSFLSVKSFISCVKIVCAITEQAARDDIFALRVQFFKFCGWLRTPEGAEQLGTIQKQATLRKRARPGQEVGTVALVHILSQQLSDFLEEKKGRRFELEDEITELRLQIATKQAELARDITRLETEFRPASEYKQMDEQDLTRLYGRKELLLDYAHQKIAFAVQAGEPRVANSFRRYLAAAGGEVVDEVREEVKVRPPIPRAGRGPGRAGRGAGQRALLAPAEGRNDGQERGIAIREPKAGVLRPVRGLLRLGESFGRR
;
A
#
# COMPACT_ATOMS: atom_id res chain seq x y z
N MET A 1 -37.52 -32.74 50.88
CA MET A 1 -37.53 -31.39 50.26
C MET A 1 -36.63 -30.47 51.08
N ALA A 2 -35.31 -30.58 50.93
CA ALA A 2 -34.34 -29.80 51.72
C ALA A 2 -32.99 -29.67 50.98
N SER A 3 -33.00 -29.20 49.73
CA SER A 3 -31.74 -29.06 48.95
C SER A 3 -31.63 -27.78 48.11
N GLU A 4 -32.43 -26.74 48.36
CA GLU A 4 -32.41 -25.51 47.53
C GLU A 4 -31.79 -24.28 48.22
N ASN A 5 -31.37 -24.34 49.49
CA ASN A 5 -30.86 -23.16 50.20
C ASN A 5 -29.32 -23.00 50.23
N THR A 6 -28.54 -23.97 49.74
CA THR A 6 -27.06 -23.89 49.79
C THR A 6 -26.43 -23.09 48.65
N ASP A 7 -27.13 -22.88 47.54
CA ASP A 7 -26.55 -22.25 46.34
C ASP A 7 -26.47 -20.71 46.45
N VAL A 8 -27.40 -20.08 47.18
CA VAL A 8 -27.43 -18.61 47.34
C VAL A 8 -26.30 -18.13 48.26
N ASP A 9 -25.92 -18.93 49.27
CA ASP A 9 -24.85 -18.58 50.20
C ASP A 9 -23.46 -18.69 49.56
N LEU A 10 -23.26 -19.64 48.63
CA LEU A 10 -22.02 -19.77 47.86
C LEU A 10 -21.81 -18.59 46.90
N VAL A 11 -22.85 -18.11 46.22
CA VAL A 11 -22.76 -16.95 45.33
C VAL A 11 -22.45 -15.67 46.10
N ASN A 12 -23.06 -15.48 47.28
CA ASN A 12 -22.76 -14.34 48.15
C ASN A 12 -21.36 -14.42 48.77
N PHE A 13 -20.88 -15.63 49.10
CA PHE A 13 -19.51 -15.85 49.58
C PHE A 13 -18.45 -15.56 48.50
N VAL A 14 -18.69 -15.97 47.25
CA VAL A 14 -17.79 -15.69 46.12
C VAL A 14 -17.79 -14.20 45.77
N LYS A 15 -18.94 -13.52 45.80
CA LYS A 15 -19.01 -12.06 45.61
C LYS A 15 -18.28 -11.30 46.73
N ARG A 16 -18.40 -11.73 47.99
CA ARG A 16 -17.66 -11.13 49.13
C ARG A 16 -16.16 -11.39 49.02
N LYS A 17 -15.73 -12.61 48.69
CA LYS A 17 -14.30 -12.91 48.47
C LYS A 17 -13.70 -12.13 47.30
N HIS A 18 -14.44 -11.92 46.22
CA HIS A 18 -13.97 -11.10 45.11
C HIS A 18 -14.00 -9.59 45.39
N SER A 19 -14.84 -9.10 46.32
CA SER A 19 -14.75 -7.70 46.76
C SER A 19 -13.61 -7.48 47.75
N GLU A 20 -13.41 -8.39 48.72
CA GLU A 20 -12.30 -8.35 49.68
C GLU A 20 -10.94 -8.46 48.98
N ALA A 21 -10.79 -9.38 48.02
CA ALA A 21 -9.56 -9.49 47.22
C ALA A 21 -9.28 -8.25 46.36
N ASN A 22 -10.31 -7.48 45.99
CA ASN A 22 -10.14 -6.22 45.28
C ASN A 22 -9.79 -5.06 46.23
N GLU A 23 -10.26 -5.08 47.48
CA GLU A 23 -9.95 -4.04 48.47
C GLU A 23 -8.51 -4.13 48.96
N ASP A 24 -8.03 -5.34 49.27
CA ASP A 24 -6.63 -5.56 49.68
C ASP A 24 -5.64 -5.21 48.54
N ASP A 25 -6.02 -5.47 47.29
CA ASP A 25 -5.23 -5.10 46.11
C ASP A 25 -5.19 -3.57 45.92
N LEU A 26 -6.28 -2.86 46.23
CA LEU A 26 -6.34 -1.39 46.15
C LEU A 26 -5.51 -0.70 47.24
N ALA A 27 -5.55 -1.21 48.47
CA ALA A 27 -4.72 -0.70 49.56
C ALA A 27 -3.23 -0.87 49.25
N ARG A 28 -2.85 -2.01 48.66
CA ARG A 28 -1.49 -2.27 48.20
C ARG A 28 -1.08 -1.34 47.05
N GLN A 29 -1.92 -1.22 46.03
CA GLN A 29 -1.66 -0.30 44.90
C GLN A 29 -1.53 1.15 45.36
N LEU A 30 -2.33 1.57 46.35
CA LEU A 30 -2.24 2.90 46.94
C LEU A 30 -0.85 3.11 47.57
N ALA A 31 -0.41 2.21 48.44
CA ALA A 31 0.91 2.27 49.06
C ALA A 31 2.05 2.31 48.03
N GLU A 32 2.00 1.42 47.04
CA GLU A 32 2.99 1.36 45.95
C GLU A 32 3.05 2.66 45.14
N THR A 33 1.90 3.31 44.89
CA THR A 33 1.88 4.59 44.16
C THR A 33 2.33 5.79 44.98
N LEU A 34 2.19 5.74 46.30
CA LEU A 34 2.60 6.82 47.21
C LEU A 34 4.09 6.74 47.57
N GLU A 35 4.72 5.56 47.51
CA GLU A 35 6.12 5.37 47.90
C GLU A 35 7.10 6.34 47.19
N PRO A 36 7.00 6.63 45.88
CA PRO A 36 7.86 7.60 45.21
C PRO A 36 7.77 9.02 45.80
N LEU A 37 6.61 9.38 46.37
CA LEU A 37 6.34 10.70 46.95
C LEU A 37 6.93 10.87 48.35
N ARG A 38 7.44 9.79 48.96
CA ARG A 38 8.07 9.84 50.29
C ARG A 38 9.30 10.73 50.30
N SER A 39 9.98 10.81 49.16
CA SER A 39 11.12 11.69 48.93
C SER A 39 10.76 13.19 48.88
N SER A 40 9.49 13.52 48.61
CA SER A 40 8.96 14.89 48.46
C SER A 40 8.34 15.47 49.73
N TYR A 41 8.62 14.89 50.92
CA TYR A 41 7.98 15.28 52.19
C TYR A 41 6.44 15.23 52.17
N PHE A 42 5.87 14.41 51.28
CA PHE A 42 4.44 14.19 51.22
C PHE A 42 4.00 13.37 52.44
N PRO A 43 2.95 13.78 53.20
CA PRO A 43 2.54 13.09 54.42
C PRO A 43 1.76 11.79 54.07
N ILE A 44 2.48 10.75 53.66
CA ILE A 44 1.90 9.46 53.23
C ILE A 44 1.06 8.81 54.33
N ASP A 45 1.50 8.93 55.59
CA ASP A 45 0.88 8.24 56.73
C ASP A 45 -0.59 8.66 56.98
N GLY A 46 -1.01 9.83 56.47
CA GLY A 46 -2.39 10.31 56.58
C GLY A 46 -3.34 9.80 55.48
N TRP A 47 -2.82 9.18 54.42
CA TRP A 47 -3.60 8.75 53.25
C TRP A 47 -3.90 7.26 53.31
N THR A 48 -4.86 6.89 54.15
CA THR A 48 -5.40 5.53 54.21
C THR A 48 -6.64 5.43 53.33
N GLN A 49 -7.04 4.21 52.97
CA GLN A 49 -8.32 3.98 52.26
C GLN A 49 -9.50 4.59 53.02
N GLN A 50 -9.47 4.52 54.34
CA GLN A 50 -10.50 5.09 55.20
C GLN A 50 -10.51 6.62 55.17
N SER A 51 -9.34 7.28 55.22
CA SER A 51 -9.27 8.75 55.14
C SER A 51 -9.71 9.29 53.77
N LEU A 52 -9.48 8.51 52.70
CA LEU A 52 -9.99 8.83 51.35
C LEU A 52 -11.52 8.69 51.26
N LEU A 53 -12.09 7.63 51.85
CA LEU A 53 -13.54 7.43 51.88
C LEU A 53 -14.25 8.51 52.71
N ASP A 54 -13.68 8.89 53.85
CA ASP A 54 -14.17 9.99 54.70
C ASP A 54 -14.15 11.34 53.95
N SER A 55 -13.26 11.47 52.97
CA SER A 55 -13.14 12.63 52.08
C SER A 55 -13.97 12.51 50.79
N PHE A 56 -14.86 11.52 50.68
CA PHE A 56 -15.69 11.23 49.50
C PHE A 56 -14.90 10.95 48.21
N LEU A 57 -13.69 10.40 48.32
CA LEU A 57 -12.80 10.11 47.20
C LEU A 57 -12.65 8.60 46.99
N SER A 58 -12.81 8.17 45.73
CA SER A 58 -12.51 6.78 45.39
C SER A 58 -11.00 6.56 45.31
N VAL A 59 -10.53 5.48 45.94
CA VAL A 59 -9.10 5.09 45.96
C VAL A 59 -8.54 5.01 44.53
N LYS A 60 -9.29 4.43 43.60
CA LYS A 60 -8.92 4.33 42.17
C LYS A 60 -8.70 5.71 41.52
N SER A 61 -9.57 6.67 41.80
CA SER A 61 -9.43 8.03 41.25
C SER A 61 -8.19 8.72 41.84
N PHE A 62 -7.97 8.56 43.14
CA PHE A 62 -6.79 9.11 43.81
C PHE A 62 -5.48 8.52 43.29
N ILE A 63 -5.39 7.20 43.16
CA ILE A 63 -4.25 6.50 42.56
C ILE A 63 -3.95 7.05 41.16
N SER A 64 -4.98 7.23 40.32
CA SER A 64 -4.81 7.78 38.98
C SER A 64 -4.26 9.21 39.01
N CYS A 65 -4.73 10.04 39.94
CA CYS A 65 -4.25 11.41 40.14
C CYS A 65 -2.78 11.44 40.60
N VAL A 66 -2.44 10.63 41.60
CA VAL A 66 -1.08 10.49 42.14
C VAL A 66 -0.12 10.03 41.05
N LYS A 67 -0.51 9.06 40.21
CA LYS A 67 0.32 8.60 39.09
C LYS A 67 0.69 9.72 38.11
N ILE A 68 -0.21 10.67 37.85
CA ILE A 68 0.07 11.82 36.99
C ILE A 68 1.15 12.72 37.61
N VAL A 69 1.05 12.98 38.93
CA VAL A 69 2.04 13.78 39.66
C VAL A 69 3.38 13.05 39.77
N CYS A 70 3.37 11.74 40.01
CA CYS A 70 4.57 10.91 40.05
C CYS A 70 5.31 10.88 38.69
N ALA A 71 4.60 11.03 37.57
CA ALA A 71 5.20 11.12 36.24
C ALA A 71 6.00 12.42 36.01
N ILE A 72 5.82 13.43 36.86
CA ILE A 72 6.61 14.67 36.81
C ILE A 72 8.04 14.34 37.30
N THR A 73 9.00 14.44 36.38
CA THR A 73 10.41 14.08 36.66
C THR A 73 11.17 15.13 37.46
N GLU A 74 10.64 16.35 37.56
CA GLU A 74 11.30 17.46 38.25
C GLU A 74 10.83 17.54 39.71
N GLN A 75 11.76 17.32 40.64
CA GLN A 75 11.48 17.31 42.08
C GLN A 75 10.90 18.63 42.58
N ALA A 76 11.52 19.76 42.20
CA ALA A 76 11.06 21.08 42.61
C ALA A 76 9.61 21.37 42.19
N ALA A 77 9.24 21.00 40.97
CA ALA A 77 7.87 21.15 40.48
C ALA A 77 6.87 20.29 41.25
N ARG A 78 7.28 19.07 41.66
CA ARG A 78 6.45 18.21 42.53
C ARG A 78 6.28 18.84 43.90
N ASP A 79 7.35 19.36 44.49
CA ASP A 79 7.33 19.97 45.82
C ASP A 79 6.41 21.21 45.86
N ASP A 80 6.44 22.05 44.81
CA ASP A 80 5.54 23.20 44.65
C ASP A 80 4.06 22.77 44.55
N ILE A 81 3.78 21.69 43.81
CA ILE A 81 2.43 21.12 43.70
C ILE A 81 1.94 20.60 45.07
N PHE A 82 2.82 19.97 45.85
CA PHE A 82 2.46 19.45 47.16
C PHE A 82 2.29 20.55 48.22
N ALA A 83 2.94 21.71 48.05
CA ALA A 83 2.71 22.88 48.90
C ALA A 83 1.26 23.38 48.84
N LEU A 84 0.53 23.10 47.76
CA LEU A 84 -0.88 23.48 47.57
C LEU A 84 -1.88 22.65 48.40
N ARG A 85 -1.42 21.80 49.34
CA ARG A 85 -2.13 20.85 50.24
C ARG A 85 -3.68 20.82 50.19
N VAL A 86 -4.36 21.96 50.39
CA VAL A 86 -5.83 22.07 50.43
C VAL A 86 -6.50 21.93 49.04
N GLN A 87 -5.78 22.21 47.96
CA GLN A 87 -6.26 22.16 46.57
C GLN A 87 -5.68 21.00 45.76
N PHE A 88 -4.84 20.14 46.36
CA PHE A 88 -4.15 19.06 45.64
C PHE A 88 -5.11 18.21 44.79
N PHE A 89 -6.29 17.89 45.30
CA PHE A 89 -7.30 17.13 44.53
C PHE A 89 -7.94 17.92 43.40
N LYS A 90 -8.28 19.19 43.62
CA LYS A 90 -8.82 20.05 42.57
C LYS A 90 -7.79 20.22 41.45
N PHE A 91 -6.53 20.37 41.83
CA PHE A 91 -5.40 20.43 40.92
C PHE A 91 -5.21 19.11 40.16
N CYS A 92 -5.20 17.95 40.83
CA CYS A 92 -5.11 16.67 40.14
C CYS A 92 -6.31 16.37 39.24
N GLY A 93 -7.51 16.77 39.66
CA GLY A 93 -8.71 16.70 38.84
C GLY A 93 -8.58 17.59 37.60
N TRP A 94 -8.05 18.80 37.77
CA TRP A 94 -7.72 19.70 36.66
C TRP A 94 -6.64 19.12 35.73
N LEU A 95 -5.58 18.49 36.26
CA LEU A 95 -4.55 17.84 35.46
C LEU A 95 -5.08 16.71 34.57
N ARG A 96 -6.22 16.12 34.91
CA ARG A 96 -6.91 15.11 34.07
C ARG A 96 -7.74 15.71 32.95
N THR A 97 -8.07 17.01 33.03
CA THR A 97 -8.71 17.72 31.93
C THR A 97 -7.73 17.88 30.77
N PRO A 98 -8.21 17.99 29.51
CA PRO A 98 -7.32 18.22 28.37
C PRO A 98 -6.48 19.49 28.54
N GLU A 99 -7.06 20.53 29.12
CA GLU A 99 -6.38 21.80 29.43
C GLU A 99 -5.24 21.61 30.42
N GLY A 100 -5.48 20.90 31.54
CA GLY A 100 -4.45 20.63 32.53
C GLY A 100 -3.32 19.73 32.00
N ALA A 101 -3.64 18.75 31.17
CA ALA A 101 -2.65 17.90 30.52
C ALA A 101 -1.77 18.69 29.54
N GLU A 102 -2.34 19.62 28.76
CA GLU A 102 -1.61 20.49 27.84
C GLU A 102 -0.66 21.44 28.59
N GLN A 103 -1.14 22.06 29.67
CA GLN A 103 -0.34 22.93 30.53
C GLN A 103 0.81 22.17 31.20
N LEU A 104 0.53 20.98 31.74
CA LEU A 104 1.57 20.13 32.31
C LEU A 104 2.62 19.74 31.26
N GLY A 105 2.20 19.39 30.05
CA GLY A 105 3.10 19.12 28.93
C GLY A 105 3.97 20.33 28.57
N THR A 106 3.42 21.54 28.63
CA THR A 106 4.16 22.78 28.41
C THR A 106 5.24 23.02 29.48
N ILE A 107 4.89 22.83 30.75
CA ILE A 107 5.84 22.93 31.87
C ILE A 107 6.95 21.90 31.73
N GLN A 108 6.62 20.64 31.45
CA GLN A 108 7.61 19.57 31.25
C GLN A 108 8.54 19.85 30.06
N LYS A 109 8.01 20.39 28.95
CA LYS A 109 8.82 20.84 27.80
C LYS A 109 9.78 21.96 28.21
N GLN A 110 9.30 22.97 28.93
CA GLN A 110 10.14 24.07 29.43
C GLN A 110 11.24 23.57 30.38
N ALA A 111 10.92 22.67 31.31
CA ALA A 111 11.88 22.04 32.21
C ALA A 111 12.96 21.27 31.42
N THR A 112 12.55 20.52 30.41
CA THR A 112 13.47 19.77 29.54
C THR A 112 14.39 20.71 28.74
N LEU A 113 13.85 21.83 28.23
CA LEU A 113 14.63 22.85 27.54
C LEU A 113 15.62 23.54 28.49
N ARG A 114 15.20 23.86 29.72
CA ARG A 114 16.08 24.43 30.76
C ARG A 114 17.23 23.50 31.10
N LYS A 115 16.97 22.19 31.24
CA LYS A 115 18.03 21.18 31.48
C LYS A 115 19.03 21.09 30.32
N ARG A 116 18.60 21.38 29.09
CA ARG A 116 19.47 21.39 27.89
C ARG A 116 20.21 22.70 27.70
N ALA A 117 19.73 23.79 28.28
CA ALA A 117 20.38 25.09 28.20
C ALA A 117 21.69 25.09 29.01
N ARG A 118 22.77 25.56 28.39
CA ARG A 118 24.04 25.80 29.09
C ARG A 118 23.96 27.08 29.92
N PRO A 119 24.78 27.24 30.97
CA PRO A 119 24.85 28.51 31.70
C PRO A 119 25.09 29.69 30.75
N GLY A 120 24.24 30.72 30.83
CA GLY A 120 24.30 31.89 29.95
C GLY A 120 23.54 31.77 28.62
N GLN A 121 22.94 30.62 28.30
CA GLN A 121 22.07 30.49 27.13
C GLN A 121 20.61 30.78 27.47
N GLU A 122 19.94 31.53 26.60
CA GLU A 122 18.51 31.77 26.70
C GLU A 122 17.72 30.51 26.28
N VAL A 123 16.71 30.12 27.07
CA VAL A 123 15.85 28.95 26.80
C VAL A 123 15.17 29.06 25.44
N GLY A 124 14.78 30.27 25.02
CA GLY A 124 14.19 30.52 23.70
C GLY A 124 15.11 30.13 22.54
N THR A 125 16.41 30.42 22.66
CA THR A 125 17.41 30.03 21.66
C THR A 125 17.54 28.50 21.57
N VAL A 126 17.53 27.80 22.70
CA VAL A 126 17.59 26.34 22.74
C VAL A 126 16.34 25.72 22.09
N ALA A 127 15.17 26.31 22.31
CA ALA A 127 13.92 25.89 21.68
C ALA A 127 13.99 26.03 20.15
N LEU A 128 14.48 27.16 19.65
CA LEU A 128 14.66 27.39 18.21
C LEU A 128 15.63 26.40 17.58
N VAL A 129 16.78 26.13 18.22
CA VAL A 129 17.74 25.12 17.76
C VAL A 129 17.10 23.74 17.69
N HIS A 130 16.26 23.39 18.67
CA HIS A 130 15.57 22.12 18.67
C HIS A 130 14.55 22.01 17.53
N ILE A 131 13.75 23.07 17.28
CA ILE A 131 12.80 23.13 16.17
C ILE A 131 13.54 22.99 14.83
N LEU A 132 14.64 23.71 14.64
CA LEU A 132 15.46 23.60 13.42
C LEU A 132 16.04 22.20 13.25
N SER A 133 16.49 21.58 14.33
CA SER A 133 17.00 20.20 14.30
C SER A 133 15.90 19.20 13.90
N GLN A 134 14.69 19.39 14.42
CA GLN A 134 13.53 18.58 14.05
C GLN A 134 13.17 18.77 12.57
N GLN A 135 13.05 20.01 12.10
CA GLN A 135 12.77 20.32 10.70
C GLN A 135 13.81 19.72 9.74
N LEU A 136 15.08 19.74 10.12
CA LEU A 136 16.14 19.08 9.35
C LEU A 136 15.97 17.56 9.33
N SER A 137 15.58 16.95 10.44
CA SER A 137 15.28 15.51 10.51
C SER A 137 14.11 15.16 9.60
N ASP A 138 12.99 15.87 9.72
CA ASP A 138 11.78 15.65 8.93
C ASP A 138 12.08 15.80 7.43
N PHE A 139 12.83 16.84 7.05
CA PHE A 139 13.26 17.04 5.67
C PHE A 139 14.14 15.91 5.15
N LEU A 140 15.07 15.39 5.96
CA LEU A 140 15.93 14.27 5.55
C LEU A 140 15.14 12.98 5.39
N GLU A 141 14.15 12.73 6.23
CA GLU A 141 13.24 11.59 6.13
C GLU A 141 12.38 11.69 4.88
N GLU A 142 11.75 12.83 4.63
CA GLU A 142 10.94 13.08 3.43
C GLU A 142 11.79 12.94 2.16
N LYS A 143 13.00 13.54 2.15
CA LYS A 143 13.95 13.40 1.03
C LYS A 143 14.33 11.94 0.79
N LYS A 144 14.55 11.16 1.85
CA LYS A 144 14.87 9.73 1.73
C LYS A 144 13.68 8.94 1.19
N GLY A 145 12.47 9.21 1.68
CA GLY A 145 11.22 8.61 1.19
C GLY A 145 11.02 8.89 -0.29
N ARG A 146 11.13 10.15 -0.70
CA ARG A 146 10.98 10.53 -2.10
C ARG A 146 12.04 9.92 -3.01
N ARG A 147 13.28 9.80 -2.53
CA ARG A 147 14.34 9.10 -3.27
C ARG A 147 13.98 7.63 -3.50
N PHE A 148 13.50 6.95 -2.46
CA PHE A 148 13.11 5.54 -2.53
C PHE A 148 11.96 5.33 -3.54
N GLU A 149 10.92 6.16 -3.50
CA GLU A 149 9.81 6.12 -4.48
C GLU A 149 10.30 6.25 -5.92
N LEU A 150 11.20 7.20 -6.18
CA LEU A 150 11.76 7.41 -7.51
C LEU A 150 12.70 6.27 -7.93
N GLU A 151 13.47 5.71 -6.99
CA GLU A 151 14.31 4.54 -7.25
C GLU A 151 13.45 3.33 -7.64
N ASP A 152 12.33 3.10 -6.94
CA ASP A 152 11.36 2.05 -7.26
C ASP A 152 10.76 2.27 -8.66
N GLU A 153 10.28 3.48 -8.97
CA GLU A 153 9.74 3.82 -10.30
C GLU A 153 10.78 3.59 -11.41
N ILE A 154 12.05 3.97 -11.18
CA ILE A 154 13.13 3.70 -12.13
C ILE A 154 13.33 2.20 -12.34
N THR A 155 13.25 1.38 -11.29
CA THR A 155 13.39 -0.08 -11.43
C THR A 155 12.23 -0.69 -12.22
N GLU A 156 11.01 -0.22 -12.00
CA GLU A 156 9.84 -0.67 -12.74
C GLU A 156 9.94 -0.29 -14.22
N LEU A 157 10.29 0.96 -14.53
CA LEU A 157 10.48 1.41 -15.91
C LEU A 157 11.59 0.63 -16.63
N ARG A 158 12.67 0.27 -15.93
CA ARG A 158 13.73 -0.58 -16.49
C ARG A 158 13.22 -1.98 -16.84
N LEU A 159 12.36 -2.56 -16.00
CA LEU A 159 11.73 -3.85 -16.27
C LEU A 159 10.79 -3.79 -17.49
N GLN A 160 10.01 -2.71 -17.61
CA GLN A 160 9.16 -2.48 -18.77
C GLN A 160 9.97 -2.34 -20.07
N ILE A 161 11.07 -1.58 -20.04
CA ILE A 161 12.00 -1.44 -21.17
C ILE A 161 12.56 -2.80 -21.57
N ALA A 162 13.06 -3.60 -20.62
CA ALA A 162 13.60 -4.92 -20.89
C ALA A 162 12.55 -5.86 -21.52
N THR A 163 11.30 -5.79 -21.04
CA THR A 163 10.18 -6.56 -21.59
C THR A 163 9.89 -6.17 -23.04
N LYS A 164 9.85 -4.86 -23.34
CA LYS A 164 9.63 -4.35 -24.70
C LYS A 164 10.77 -4.68 -25.65
N GLN A 165 12.01 -4.68 -25.18
CA GLN A 165 13.16 -5.13 -25.97
C GLN A 165 13.08 -6.63 -26.30
N ALA A 166 12.62 -7.46 -25.36
CA ALA A 166 12.42 -8.89 -25.61
C ALA A 166 11.28 -9.15 -26.60
N GLU A 167 10.17 -8.41 -26.51
CA GLU A 167 9.09 -8.45 -27.51
C GLU A 167 9.59 -8.06 -28.90
N LEU A 168 10.29 -6.94 -29.02
CA LEU A 168 10.88 -6.48 -30.29
C LEU A 168 11.81 -7.53 -30.90
N ALA A 169 12.69 -8.15 -30.10
CA ALA A 169 13.60 -9.18 -30.58
C ALA A 169 12.85 -10.42 -31.10
N ARG A 170 11.77 -10.83 -30.42
CA ARG A 170 10.90 -11.93 -30.89
C ARG A 170 10.22 -11.57 -32.20
N ASP A 171 9.70 -10.36 -32.32
CA ASP A 171 9.02 -9.90 -33.53
C ASP A 171 9.97 -9.80 -34.73
N ILE A 172 11.19 -9.29 -34.52
CA ILE A 172 12.24 -9.29 -35.56
C ILE A 172 12.54 -10.72 -36.01
N THR A 173 12.79 -11.62 -35.06
CA THR A 173 13.10 -13.03 -35.37
C THR A 173 11.94 -13.68 -36.15
N ARG A 174 10.70 -13.40 -35.74
CA ARG A 174 9.49 -13.87 -36.44
C ARG A 174 9.44 -13.36 -37.87
N LEU A 175 9.62 -12.05 -38.08
CA LEU A 175 9.63 -11.45 -39.41
C LEU A 175 10.76 -12.01 -40.29
N GLU A 176 11.95 -12.22 -39.73
CA GLU A 176 13.07 -12.86 -40.44
C GLU A 176 12.72 -14.29 -40.89
N THR A 177 11.95 -15.04 -40.09
CA THR A 177 11.48 -16.38 -40.51
C THR A 177 10.39 -16.33 -41.56
N GLU A 178 9.46 -15.38 -41.47
CA GLU A 178 8.33 -15.24 -42.40
C GLU A 178 8.79 -14.72 -43.78
N PHE A 179 9.78 -13.83 -43.81
CA PHE A 179 10.24 -13.14 -45.02
C PHE A 179 11.66 -13.54 -45.43
N ARG A 180 11.99 -14.85 -45.33
CA ARG A 180 13.29 -15.34 -45.81
C ARG A 180 13.51 -14.97 -47.28
N PRO A 181 14.71 -14.52 -47.68
CA PRO A 181 15.01 -14.17 -49.05
C PRO A 181 14.72 -15.35 -50.00
N ALA A 182 14.12 -15.06 -51.17
CA ALA A 182 13.87 -16.07 -52.20
C ALA A 182 15.17 -16.78 -52.66
N SER A 183 16.34 -16.16 -52.46
CA SER A 183 17.65 -16.77 -52.71
C SER A 183 17.99 -17.93 -51.76
N GLU A 184 17.36 -18.01 -50.59
CA GLU A 184 17.50 -19.14 -49.64
C GLU A 184 16.45 -20.25 -49.90
N TYR A 185 15.59 -20.07 -50.90
CA TYR A 185 14.63 -21.09 -51.29
C TYR A 185 15.36 -22.26 -51.95
N LYS A 186 15.55 -23.35 -51.21
CA LYS A 186 15.98 -24.62 -51.78
C LYS A 186 14.83 -25.15 -52.62
N GLN A 187 15.04 -25.33 -53.93
CA GLN A 187 14.07 -26.04 -54.78
C GLN A 187 13.73 -27.36 -54.08
N MET A 188 12.44 -27.54 -53.77
CA MET A 188 11.96 -28.81 -53.23
C MET A 188 12.37 -29.93 -54.19
N ASP A 189 12.87 -31.03 -53.64
CA ASP A 189 13.16 -32.18 -54.46
C ASP A 189 11.86 -32.80 -55.00
N GLU A 190 12.01 -33.56 -56.08
CA GLU A 190 10.89 -34.17 -56.79
C GLU A 190 10.12 -35.16 -55.90
N GLN A 191 10.77 -35.74 -54.89
CA GLN A 191 10.15 -36.62 -53.89
C GLN A 191 9.26 -35.86 -52.91
N ASP A 192 9.69 -34.69 -52.42
CA ASP A 192 8.91 -33.84 -51.54
C ASP A 192 7.75 -33.18 -52.28
N LEU A 193 7.94 -32.85 -53.56
CA LEU A 193 6.85 -32.49 -54.47
C LEU A 193 5.84 -33.65 -54.56
N THR A 194 6.30 -34.86 -54.86
CA THR A 194 5.44 -36.06 -54.98
C THR A 194 4.70 -36.37 -53.67
N ARG A 195 5.33 -36.19 -52.50
CA ARG A 195 4.68 -36.32 -51.19
C ARG A 195 3.61 -35.26 -50.95
N LEU A 196 3.84 -34.03 -51.37
CA LEU A 196 2.86 -32.95 -51.28
C LEU A 196 1.68 -33.16 -52.25
N TYR A 197 1.93 -33.69 -53.44
CA TYR A 197 0.89 -34.10 -54.38
C TYR A 197 0.09 -35.31 -53.86
N GLY A 198 0.74 -36.34 -53.29
CA GLY A 198 0.03 -37.46 -52.63
C GLY A 198 -0.77 -37.02 -51.39
N ARG A 199 -0.30 -35.98 -50.67
CA ARG A 199 -1.05 -35.36 -49.57
C ARG A 199 -2.25 -34.55 -50.06
N LYS A 200 -2.17 -33.95 -51.25
CA LYS A 200 -3.31 -33.28 -51.92
C LYS A 200 -4.43 -34.28 -52.23
N GLU A 201 -4.09 -35.47 -52.74
CA GLU A 201 -5.06 -36.55 -52.99
C GLU A 201 -5.72 -37.06 -51.70
N LEU A 202 -4.95 -37.26 -50.63
CA LEU A 202 -5.51 -37.66 -49.33
C LEU A 202 -6.44 -36.60 -48.71
N LEU A 203 -6.14 -35.32 -48.89
CA LEU A 203 -6.99 -34.22 -48.43
C LEU A 203 -8.28 -34.10 -49.26
N LEU A 204 -8.21 -34.38 -50.56
CA LEU A 204 -9.36 -34.50 -51.46
C LEU A 204 -10.29 -35.63 -51.03
N ASP A 205 -9.75 -36.83 -50.81
CA ASP A 205 -10.52 -37.99 -50.37
C ASP A 205 -11.18 -37.75 -49.01
N TYR A 206 -10.46 -37.15 -48.07
CA TYR A 206 -11.01 -36.77 -46.78
C TYR A 206 -12.15 -35.74 -46.90
N ALA A 207 -12.00 -34.74 -47.78
CA ALA A 207 -13.05 -33.76 -48.05
C ALA A 207 -14.29 -34.43 -48.66
N HIS A 208 -14.13 -35.33 -49.63
CA HIS A 208 -15.23 -36.09 -50.22
C HIS A 208 -15.94 -36.97 -49.19
N GLN A 209 -15.19 -37.68 -48.34
CA GLN A 209 -15.76 -38.48 -47.25
C GLN A 209 -16.54 -37.63 -46.25
N LYS A 210 -16.03 -36.46 -45.86
CA LYS A 210 -16.73 -35.54 -44.94
C LYS A 210 -18.02 -34.99 -45.53
N ILE A 211 -18.01 -34.65 -46.82
CA ILE A 211 -19.22 -34.19 -47.52
C ILE A 211 -20.25 -35.33 -47.61
N ALA A 212 -19.83 -36.54 -47.96
CA ALA A 212 -20.70 -37.71 -48.05
C ALA A 212 -21.34 -38.04 -46.68
N PHE A 213 -20.56 -37.99 -45.61
CA PHE A 213 -21.04 -38.22 -44.25
C PHE A 213 -22.10 -37.18 -43.83
N ALA A 214 -21.85 -35.89 -44.08
CA ALA A 214 -22.82 -34.83 -43.76
C ALA A 214 -24.13 -34.96 -44.56
N VAL A 215 -24.07 -35.49 -45.79
CA VAL A 215 -25.27 -35.80 -46.59
C VAL A 215 -26.04 -36.97 -46.00
N GLN A 216 -25.35 -38.06 -45.62
CA GLN A 216 -25.98 -39.23 -45.01
C GLN A 216 -26.61 -38.91 -43.65
N ALA A 217 -26.01 -38.01 -42.87
CA ALA A 217 -26.53 -37.53 -41.60
C ALA A 217 -27.76 -36.61 -41.73
N GLY A 218 -28.23 -36.30 -42.95
CA GLY A 218 -29.38 -35.43 -43.18
C GLY A 218 -29.06 -33.94 -43.00
N GLU A 219 -27.79 -33.54 -43.07
CA GLU A 219 -27.32 -32.16 -42.91
C GLU A 219 -26.82 -31.51 -44.23
N PRO A 220 -27.69 -31.34 -45.25
CA PRO A 220 -27.27 -30.88 -46.57
C PRO A 220 -26.72 -29.44 -46.58
N ARG A 221 -27.06 -28.63 -45.56
CA ARG A 221 -26.55 -27.27 -45.42
C ARG A 221 -25.07 -27.24 -45.03
N VAL A 222 -24.64 -28.17 -44.18
CA VAL A 222 -23.24 -28.28 -43.75
C VAL A 222 -22.39 -28.79 -44.90
N ALA A 223 -22.86 -29.83 -45.60
CA ALA A 223 -22.21 -30.33 -46.82
C ALA A 223 -22.03 -29.23 -47.88
N ASN A 224 -23.06 -28.41 -48.13
CA ASN A 224 -22.97 -27.31 -49.09
C ASN A 224 -22.08 -26.15 -48.63
N SER A 225 -22.01 -25.90 -47.32
CA SER A 225 -21.09 -24.89 -46.77
C SER A 225 -19.64 -25.33 -46.93
N PHE A 226 -19.36 -26.62 -46.70
CA PHE A 226 -18.05 -27.22 -46.96
C PHE A 226 -17.65 -27.18 -48.43
N ARG A 227 -18.56 -27.55 -49.35
CA ARG A 227 -18.33 -27.42 -50.80
C ARG A 227 -18.01 -25.98 -51.21
N ARG A 228 -18.75 -24.99 -50.67
CA ARG A 228 -18.52 -23.58 -50.97
C ARG A 228 -17.21 -23.06 -50.40
N TYR A 229 -16.82 -23.50 -49.20
CA TYR A 229 -15.53 -23.17 -48.61
C TYR A 229 -14.38 -23.69 -49.48
N LEU A 230 -14.47 -24.96 -49.93
CA LEU A 230 -13.49 -25.54 -50.84
C LEU A 230 -13.46 -24.81 -52.19
N ALA A 231 -14.62 -24.46 -52.75
CA ALA A 231 -14.70 -23.71 -54.00
C ALA A 231 -14.18 -22.27 -53.91
N ALA A 232 -14.28 -21.64 -52.73
CA ALA A 232 -13.78 -20.27 -52.50
C ALA A 232 -12.28 -20.22 -52.22
N ALA A 233 -11.68 -21.31 -51.71
CA ALA A 233 -10.27 -21.36 -51.37
C ALA A 233 -9.32 -21.40 -52.60
N GLY A 234 -9.81 -21.79 -53.78
CA GLY A 234 -9.04 -21.83 -55.04
C GLY A 234 -8.09 -23.04 -55.18
N GLY A 235 -7.81 -23.47 -56.42
CA GLY A 235 -6.87 -24.57 -56.78
C GLY A 235 -7.50 -25.63 -57.71
N GLU A 236 -6.73 -26.48 -58.40
CA GLU A 236 -7.24 -27.52 -59.35
C GLU A 236 -8.33 -28.45 -58.77
N VAL A 237 -8.27 -28.73 -57.48
CA VAL A 237 -9.29 -29.45 -56.69
C VAL A 237 -10.69 -28.83 -56.81
N VAL A 238 -10.74 -27.54 -57.13
CA VAL A 238 -11.94 -26.72 -57.21
C VAL A 238 -12.71 -26.98 -58.50
N ASP A 239 -12.07 -27.34 -59.60
CA ASP A 239 -12.78 -27.45 -60.89
C ASP A 239 -13.66 -28.70 -60.96
N GLU A 240 -13.23 -29.81 -60.36
CA GLU A 240 -14.05 -31.04 -60.25
C GLU A 240 -15.28 -30.85 -59.34
N VAL A 241 -15.10 -30.22 -58.17
CA VAL A 241 -16.20 -29.96 -57.22
C VAL A 241 -17.15 -28.87 -57.74
N ARG A 242 -16.64 -27.92 -58.53
CA ARG A 242 -17.43 -26.84 -59.14
C ARG A 242 -18.32 -27.33 -60.28
N GLU A 243 -17.87 -28.31 -61.06
CA GLU A 243 -18.70 -28.99 -62.06
C GLU A 243 -19.82 -29.83 -61.40
N GLU A 244 -19.53 -30.55 -60.30
CA GLU A 244 -20.58 -31.27 -59.53
C GLU A 244 -21.66 -30.33 -58.97
N VAL A 245 -21.28 -29.13 -58.52
CA VAL A 245 -22.21 -28.15 -57.94
C VAL A 245 -23.11 -27.49 -58.99
N LYS A 246 -22.69 -27.40 -60.25
CA LYS A 246 -23.51 -26.84 -61.35
C LYS A 246 -24.67 -27.76 -61.77
N VAL A 247 -24.50 -29.08 -61.62
CA VAL A 247 -25.50 -30.08 -62.08
C VAL A 247 -26.67 -30.25 -61.09
N ARG A 248 -26.51 -29.88 -59.81
CA ARG A 248 -27.58 -30.04 -58.82
C ARG A 248 -28.51 -28.81 -58.75
N PRO A 249 -29.84 -29.00 -58.83
CA PRO A 249 -30.79 -27.90 -58.70
C PRO A 249 -30.73 -27.27 -57.29
N PRO A 250 -30.91 -25.95 -57.18
CA PRO A 250 -30.87 -25.26 -55.89
C PRO A 250 -32.01 -25.74 -54.98
N ILE A 251 -31.67 -26.08 -53.74
CA ILE A 251 -32.64 -26.48 -52.71
C ILE A 251 -33.58 -25.28 -52.43
N PRO A 252 -34.91 -25.45 -52.51
CA PRO A 252 -35.86 -24.35 -52.28
C PRO A 252 -35.69 -23.78 -50.87
N ARG A 253 -35.51 -22.46 -50.78
CA ARG A 253 -35.42 -21.74 -49.51
C ARG A 253 -36.79 -21.75 -48.84
N ALA A 254 -36.91 -22.45 -47.71
CA ALA A 254 -38.05 -22.31 -46.82
C ALA A 254 -38.19 -20.84 -46.37
N GLY A 255 -39.40 -20.31 -46.47
CA GLY A 255 -39.73 -18.89 -46.43
C GLY A 255 -39.21 -18.12 -45.22
N ARG A 256 -38.68 -16.93 -45.49
CA ARG A 256 -38.29 -15.93 -44.49
C ARG A 256 -39.54 -15.10 -44.15
N GLY A 257 -40.18 -15.39 -43.03
CA GLY A 257 -41.31 -14.60 -42.53
C GLY A 257 -40.90 -13.17 -42.13
N PRO A 258 -41.81 -12.18 -42.21
CA PRO A 258 -41.50 -10.80 -41.90
C PRO A 258 -41.69 -10.48 -40.41
N GLY A 259 -40.80 -9.66 -39.87
CA GLY A 259 -41.10 -8.72 -38.78
C GLY A 259 -40.89 -9.20 -37.34
N ARG A 260 -39.89 -8.61 -36.68
CA ARG A 260 -40.09 -8.09 -35.32
C ARG A 260 -39.19 -6.89 -35.06
N ALA A 261 -39.83 -5.73 -34.96
CA ALA A 261 -39.26 -4.52 -34.39
C ALA A 261 -39.18 -4.65 -32.85
N GLY A 262 -38.13 -4.10 -32.26
CA GLY A 262 -37.95 -3.94 -30.81
C GLY A 262 -36.54 -3.44 -30.51
N ARG A 263 -36.37 -2.11 -30.41
CA ARG A 263 -36.31 -1.31 -29.17
C ARG A 263 -34.98 -1.46 -28.42
N GLY A 264 -34.22 -0.37 -28.35
CA GLY A 264 -33.17 -0.18 -27.35
C GLY A 264 -32.01 0.73 -27.76
N ALA A 265 -32.27 1.94 -28.28
CA ALA A 265 -31.24 2.96 -28.43
C ALA A 265 -31.32 3.93 -27.24
N GLY A 266 -30.40 3.76 -26.29
CA GLY A 266 -30.18 4.68 -25.18
C GLY A 266 -28.81 5.34 -25.30
N GLN A 267 -28.84 6.66 -25.43
CA GLN A 267 -27.83 7.65 -25.01
C GLN A 267 -26.39 7.53 -25.54
N ARG A 268 -26.06 8.43 -26.48
CA ARG A 268 -24.79 9.19 -26.41
C ARG A 268 -25.05 10.64 -26.79
N ALA A 269 -24.86 11.51 -25.79
CA ALA A 269 -24.99 12.95 -25.91
C ALA A 269 -23.88 13.52 -26.79
N LEU A 270 -24.29 14.45 -27.65
CA LEU A 270 -23.47 15.40 -28.40
C LEU A 270 -22.93 16.46 -27.44
N LEU A 271 -21.62 16.68 -27.44
CA LEU A 271 -21.02 17.96 -27.03
C LEU A 271 -19.92 18.33 -28.04
N ALA A 272 -19.91 19.63 -28.35
CA ALA A 272 -19.31 20.31 -29.49
C ALA A 272 -17.77 20.25 -29.57
N PRO A 273 -17.18 20.54 -30.75
CA PRO A 273 -15.75 20.80 -30.87
C PRO A 273 -15.45 22.26 -30.53
N ALA A 274 -14.54 22.48 -29.58
CA ALA A 274 -13.94 23.79 -29.35
C ALA A 274 -12.64 23.88 -30.17
N GLU A 275 -12.63 24.81 -31.13
CA GLU A 275 -11.42 25.32 -31.76
C GLU A 275 -10.55 25.99 -30.70
N GLY A 276 -9.27 25.59 -30.62
CA GLY A 276 -8.30 26.14 -29.69
C GLY A 276 -6.90 26.01 -30.26
N ARG A 277 -6.40 27.14 -30.77
CA ARG A 277 -5.04 27.37 -31.27
C ARG A 277 -3.98 26.81 -30.31
N ASN A 278 -3.02 26.06 -30.86
CA ASN A 278 -1.74 25.84 -30.20
C ASN A 278 -0.65 26.49 -31.06
N ASP A 279 -0.26 27.68 -30.64
CA ASP A 279 0.91 28.37 -31.13
C ASP A 279 2.15 27.59 -30.66
N GLY A 280 2.97 27.18 -31.62
CA GLY A 280 4.27 26.58 -31.37
C GLY A 280 5.18 27.59 -30.68
N GLN A 281 5.53 27.30 -29.43
CA GLN A 281 6.64 27.94 -28.74
C GLN A 281 7.66 26.88 -28.34
N GLU A 282 8.57 26.60 -29.28
CA GLU A 282 9.81 25.87 -29.03
C GLU A 282 10.65 26.65 -28.00
N ARG A 283 10.57 26.26 -26.74
CA ARG A 283 11.59 26.61 -25.76
C ARG A 283 12.67 25.55 -25.80
N GLY A 284 13.71 25.81 -26.61
CA GLY A 284 14.96 25.06 -26.57
C GLY A 284 15.58 25.14 -25.18
N ILE A 285 15.54 24.03 -24.45
CA ILE A 285 16.31 23.85 -23.22
C ILE A 285 17.74 23.53 -23.66
N ALA A 286 18.59 24.56 -23.69
CA ALA A 286 20.02 24.38 -23.85
C ALA A 286 20.58 23.66 -22.61
N ILE A 287 20.86 22.36 -22.75
CA ILE A 287 21.63 21.59 -21.78
C ILE A 287 23.06 22.16 -21.81
N ARG A 288 23.38 23.04 -20.86
CA ARG A 288 24.76 23.43 -20.59
C ARG A 288 25.47 22.26 -19.91
N GLU A 289 26.40 21.64 -20.62
CA GLU A 289 27.36 20.71 -20.02
C GLU A 289 28.09 21.40 -18.84
N PRO A 290 28.18 20.76 -17.67
CA PRO A 290 28.99 21.27 -16.58
C PRO A 290 30.46 21.16 -16.97
N LYS A 291 31.13 22.31 -17.14
CA LYS A 291 32.58 22.39 -17.29
C LYS A 291 33.25 21.67 -16.12
N ALA A 292 33.96 20.59 -16.41
CA ALA A 292 34.93 19.99 -15.52
C ALA A 292 35.98 21.05 -15.17
N GLY A 293 36.00 21.49 -13.91
CA GLY A 293 36.81 22.63 -13.48
C GLY A 293 37.24 22.51 -12.02
N VAL A 294 38.33 21.77 -11.81
CA VAL A 294 39.33 21.94 -10.74
C VAL A 294 38.82 21.79 -9.30
N LEU A 295 38.79 20.54 -8.82
CA LEU A 295 38.91 20.24 -7.39
C LEU A 295 40.27 20.74 -6.89
N ARG A 296 40.28 21.83 -6.11
CA ARG A 296 41.45 22.20 -5.32
C ARG A 296 41.62 21.20 -4.17
N PRO A 297 42.83 20.67 -3.92
CA PRO A 297 43.06 19.85 -2.75
C PRO A 297 42.99 20.72 -1.50
N VAL A 298 42.07 20.39 -0.58
CA VAL A 298 42.04 20.93 0.78
C VAL A 298 43.24 20.36 1.53
N ARG A 299 44.34 21.09 1.50
CA ARG A 299 45.53 20.81 2.30
C ARG A 299 45.37 21.50 3.66
N GLY A 300 45.30 20.68 4.70
CA GLY A 300 45.66 21.10 6.06
C GLY A 300 44.48 21.30 7.01
N LEU A 301 44.24 20.32 7.88
CA LEU A 301 44.26 20.53 9.34
C LEU A 301 44.25 19.16 10.04
N LEU A 302 45.37 18.44 9.94
CA LEU A 302 45.72 17.37 10.88
C LEU A 302 47.06 17.77 11.49
N ARG A 303 47.02 18.42 12.64
CA ARG A 303 48.09 18.44 13.65
C ARG A 303 47.59 19.18 14.88
N LEU A 304 47.31 18.43 15.92
CA LEU A 304 47.67 18.74 17.30
C LEU A 304 47.51 17.44 18.10
N GLY A 305 48.46 16.53 17.85
CA GLY A 305 48.85 15.54 18.84
C GLY A 305 49.82 16.19 19.81
N GLU A 306 49.61 15.90 21.08
CA GLU A 306 50.65 15.56 22.06
C GLU A 306 51.78 16.57 22.28
N SER A 307 51.73 17.24 23.41
CA SER A 307 52.94 17.54 24.18
C SER A 307 52.64 17.55 25.68
N PHE A 308 53.33 16.65 26.39
CA PHE A 308 53.96 16.80 27.72
C PHE A 308 53.11 17.39 28.87
N GLY A 309 52.98 16.80 30.05
CA GLY A 309 53.87 15.91 30.79
C GLY A 309 53.96 16.38 32.25
N ARG A 310 53.93 15.43 33.19
CA ARG A 310 54.41 15.50 34.60
C ARG A 310 54.19 16.80 35.39
N ARG A 311 53.30 16.73 36.39
CA ARG A 311 53.63 16.69 37.82
C ARG A 311 52.43 16.24 38.62
#